data_AF-I0X6T8-F1
#
_entry.id   AF-I0X6T8-F1
#
_cell.length_a   1.000
_cell.length_b   1.000
_cell.length_c   1.000
_cell.angle_alpha   90.00
_cell.angle_beta   90.00
_cell.angle_gamma   90.00
#
_symmetry.space_group_name_H-M   'P 1'
#
loop_
_entity.id
_entity.type
_entity.pdbx_description
1 polymer ?
#
loop_
_entity_poly.entity_id
_entity_poly.type
_entity_poly.pdbx_seq_one_letter_code
_entity_poly.pdbx_strand_id
1 'polypeptide(L)'
;MPDREKFSFWKLLDSHEIIIPIIQRDYAQGRSEEIVIRQKFLKSIKLAFTDSSKPMFMDFIYGEEKTKEKRITPLDGQQRLTTLWLLHWYLAYKTRNIDLNILSENERQQHFNRKLDLSSLNDEKRKLYQILID
;
A
#
# COMPACT_ATOMS: atom_id res chain seq x y z
N MET A 1 -12.54 -18.74 17.25
CA MET A 1 -11.47 -18.16 16.40
C MET A 1 -11.98 -16.80 15.99
N PRO A 2 -11.27 -15.68 16.20
CA PRO A 2 -11.72 -14.40 15.67
C PRO A 2 -11.82 -14.52 14.14
N ASP A 3 -12.90 -14.00 13.57
CA ASP A 3 -13.16 -14.07 12.13
C ASP A 3 -12.03 -13.38 11.36
N ARG A 4 -11.39 -14.12 10.44
CA ARG A 4 -10.34 -13.57 9.58
C ARG A 4 -10.98 -13.01 8.33
N GLU A 5 -11.22 -11.71 8.33
CA GLU A 5 -11.74 -11.03 7.15
C GLU A 5 -10.62 -10.75 6.13
N LYS A 6 -10.91 -10.95 4.85
CA LYS A 6 -9.96 -10.72 3.76
C LYS A 6 -10.26 -9.39 3.09
N PHE A 7 -9.24 -8.54 3.03
CA PHE A 7 -9.30 -7.25 2.35
C PHE A 7 -8.21 -7.19 1.27
N SER A 8 -8.55 -6.65 0.10
CA SER A 8 -7.54 -6.05 -0.77
C SER A 8 -7.08 -4.74 -0.15
N PHE A 9 -5.90 -4.27 -0.52
CA PHE A 9 -5.34 -3.04 0.06
C PHE A 9 -6.27 -1.83 -0.15
N TRP A 10 -6.89 -1.71 -1.32
CA TRP A 10 -7.85 -0.63 -1.58
C TRP A 10 -9.15 -0.79 -0.85
N LYS A 11 -9.70 -2.00 -0.77
CA LYS A 11 -10.90 -2.22 0.01
C LYS A 11 -10.65 -1.81 1.46
N LEU A 12 -9.47 -2.11 2.01
CA LEU A 12 -9.08 -1.68 3.35
C LEU A 12 -9.04 -0.15 3.46
N LEU A 13 -8.37 0.54 2.53
CA LEU A 13 -8.23 1.99 2.53
C LEU A 13 -9.55 2.75 2.29
N ASP A 14 -10.45 2.20 1.49
CA ASP A 14 -11.75 2.81 1.16
C ASP A 14 -12.76 2.61 2.31
N SER A 15 -12.67 1.47 3.00
CA SER A 15 -13.61 1.15 4.08
C SER A 15 -13.13 1.59 5.46
N HIS A 16 -11.83 1.78 5.67
CA HIS A 16 -11.26 2.08 6.98
C HIS A 16 -10.20 3.18 6.98
N GLU A 17 -10.24 4.01 8.01
CA GLU A 17 -9.12 4.88 8.37
C GLU A 17 -8.04 4.04 9.09
N ILE A 18 -6.85 3.94 8.50
CA ILE A 18 -5.72 3.24 9.12
C ILE A 18 -4.90 4.25 9.95
N ILE A 19 -4.87 4.06 11.26
CA ILE A 19 -4.09 4.90 12.17
C ILE A 19 -2.85 4.14 12.62
N ILE A 20 -1.68 4.62 12.23
CA ILE A 20 -0.38 4.10 12.68
C ILE A 20 -0.09 4.68 14.08
N PRO A 21 -0.16 3.89 15.18
CA PRO A 21 0.11 4.40 16.52
C PRO A 21 1.49 5.06 16.65
N ILE A 22 1.58 6.08 17.52
CA ILE A 22 2.82 6.84 17.78
C ILE A 22 3.93 5.94 18.33
N ILE A 23 3.57 4.93 19.13
CA ILE A 23 4.52 3.97 19.71
C ILE A 23 4.79 2.86 18.70
N GLN A 24 5.56 3.19 17.66
CA GLN A 24 6.05 2.24 16.67
C GLN A 24 7.54 2.40 16.43
N ARG A 25 8.18 1.30 16.02
CA ARG A 25 9.59 1.32 15.62
C ARG A 25 9.71 2.02 14.27
N ASP A 26 10.85 2.68 14.07
CA ASP A 26 11.21 3.26 12.77
C ASP A 26 11.03 2.25 11.64
N TYR A 27 10.77 2.77 10.43
CA TYR A 27 10.69 1.95 9.23
C TYR A 27 12.02 1.22 8.98
N ALA A 28 12.04 -0.09 9.24
CA ALA A 28 13.26 -0.90 9.21
C ALA A 28 13.53 -1.43 7.80
N GLN A 29 12.49 -1.77 7.04
CA GLN A 29 12.64 -2.32 5.68
C GLN A 29 13.31 -1.33 4.70
N GLY A 30 13.34 -0.04 5.03
CA GLY A 30 14.04 1.00 4.27
C GLY A 30 15.54 1.09 4.53
N ARG A 31 16.06 0.44 5.57
CA ARG A 31 17.48 0.51 5.96
C ARG A 31 18.38 -0.18 4.91
N SER A 32 19.64 0.25 4.81
CA SER A 32 20.66 -0.36 3.96
C SER A 32 20.83 -1.85 4.26
N GLU A 33 20.89 -2.19 5.54
CA GLU A 33 21.12 -3.54 6.07
C GLU A 33 19.99 -4.53 5.70
N GLU A 34 18.77 -4.03 5.52
CA GLU A 34 17.56 -4.85 5.29
C GLU A 34 17.30 -5.15 3.81
N ILE A 35 18.34 -5.07 2.96
CA ILE A 35 18.21 -5.19 1.51
C ILE A 35 17.61 -6.54 1.08
N VAL A 36 17.97 -7.63 1.75
CA VAL A 36 17.50 -8.98 1.41
C VAL A 36 16.00 -9.11 1.67
N ILE A 37 15.52 -8.63 2.81
CA ILE A 37 14.10 -8.67 3.18
C ILE A 37 13.30 -7.78 2.22
N ARG A 38 13.78 -6.56 1.96
CA ARG A 38 13.15 -5.63 1.01
C ARG A 38 13.06 -6.22 -0.39
N GLN A 39 14.14 -6.80 -0.92
CA GLN A 39 14.16 -7.40 -2.25
C GLN A 39 13.20 -8.59 -2.35
N LYS A 40 13.14 -9.46 -1.33
CA LYS A 40 12.18 -10.57 -1.30
C LYS A 40 10.75 -10.05 -1.34
N PHE A 41 10.41 -9.07 -0.51
CA PHE A 41 9.07 -8.50 -0.45
C PHE A 41 8.67 -7.84 -1.78
N LEU A 42 9.54 -6.99 -2.35
CA LEU A 42 9.30 -6.34 -3.64
C LEU A 42 9.21 -7.35 -4.79
N LYS A 43 9.99 -8.43 -4.76
CA LYS A 43 9.91 -9.50 -5.74
C LYS A 43 8.58 -10.24 -5.65
N SER A 44 8.10 -10.53 -4.46
CA SER A 44 6.77 -11.14 -4.26
C SER A 44 5.66 -10.24 -4.79
N ILE A 45 5.73 -8.93 -4.49
CA ILE A 45 4.80 -7.93 -5.02
C ILE A 45 4.85 -7.92 -6.56
N LYS A 46 6.05 -7.87 -7.15
CA LYS A 46 6.23 -7.91 -8.60
C LYS A 46 5.64 -9.19 -9.21
N LEU A 47 5.86 -10.34 -8.60
CA LEU A 47 5.29 -11.60 -9.08
C LEU A 47 3.76 -11.55 -9.09
N ALA A 48 3.16 -11.04 -8.01
CA ALA A 48 1.71 -10.87 -7.90
C ALA A 48 1.16 -9.99 -9.03
N PHE A 49 1.94 -8.99 -9.48
CA PHE A 49 1.59 -8.13 -10.61
C PHE A 49 1.80 -8.79 -11.98
N THR A 50 2.69 -9.76 -12.12
CA THR A 50 2.97 -10.37 -13.43
C THR A 50 2.19 -11.65 -13.67
N ASP A 51 1.75 -12.32 -12.60
CA ASP A 51 1.10 -13.63 -12.65
C ASP A 51 -0.21 -13.61 -11.86
N SER A 52 -1.31 -13.30 -12.55
CA SER A 52 -2.66 -13.26 -11.96
C SER A 52 -3.14 -14.62 -11.44
N SER A 53 -2.44 -15.72 -11.76
CA SER A 53 -2.76 -17.05 -11.22
C SER A 53 -2.22 -17.25 -9.79
N LYS A 54 -1.37 -16.33 -9.30
CA LYS A 54 -0.75 -16.39 -7.96
C LYS A 54 -1.02 -15.11 -7.17
N PRO A 55 -2.24 -14.95 -6.61
CA PRO A 55 -2.52 -13.84 -5.72
C PRO A 55 -1.56 -13.87 -4.53
N MET A 56 -0.91 -12.73 -4.26
CA MET A 56 -0.05 -12.59 -3.10
C MET A 56 -0.91 -12.27 -1.89
N PHE A 57 -0.97 -13.22 -0.95
CA PHE A 57 -1.44 -12.91 0.40
C PHE A 57 -0.32 -12.19 1.14
N MET A 58 -0.55 -10.92 1.48
CA MET A 58 0.22 -10.33 2.55
C MET A 58 -0.20 -11.01 3.85
N ASP A 59 0.79 -11.45 4.63
CA ASP A 59 0.56 -12.01 5.97
C ASP A 59 -0.41 -11.15 6.78
N PHE A 60 -1.05 -11.77 7.77
CA PHE A 60 -2.08 -11.12 8.58
C PHE A 60 -1.60 -9.78 9.16
N ILE A 61 -2.46 -8.77 9.08
CA ILE A 61 -2.33 -7.52 9.83
C ILE A 61 -3.20 -7.71 11.08
N TYR A 62 -2.59 -7.55 12.25
CA TYR A 62 -3.30 -7.66 13.52
C TYR A 62 -3.46 -6.27 14.11
N GLY A 63 -4.63 -5.96 14.63
CA GLY A 63 -4.92 -4.64 15.16
C GLY A 63 -6.25 -4.57 15.89
N GLU A 64 -6.49 -3.40 16.47
CA GLU A 64 -7.78 -3.06 17.04
C GLU A 64 -8.64 -2.35 15.97
N GLU A 65 -9.86 -2.84 15.77
CA GLU A 65 -10.86 -2.18 14.93
C GLU A 65 -11.90 -1.48 15.81
N LYS A 66 -11.98 -0.15 15.68
CA LYS A 66 -13.07 0.64 16.23
C LYS A 66 -14.19 0.72 15.20
N THR A 67 -15.07 -0.26 15.23
CA THR A 67 -16.18 -0.45 14.27
C THR A 67 -17.09 0.78 14.12
N LYS A 68 -17.33 1.55 15.20
CA LYS A 68 -18.12 2.78 15.16
C LYS A 68 -17.47 3.90 14.32
N GLU A 69 -16.15 3.92 14.26
CA GLU A 69 -15.36 4.97 13.58
C GLU A 69 -14.78 4.46 12.25
N LYS A 70 -15.02 3.19 11.89
CA LYS A 70 -14.34 2.49 10.79
C LYS A 70 -12.83 2.72 10.83
N ARG A 71 -12.25 2.63 12.02
CA ARG A 71 -10.84 2.93 12.25
C ARG A 71 -10.10 1.68 12.65
N ILE A 72 -8.97 1.41 12.01
CA ILE A 72 -8.09 0.28 12.33
C ILE A 72 -6.75 0.81 12.83
N THR A 73 -6.37 0.34 14.01
CA THR A 73 -5.06 0.61 14.62
C THR A 73 -4.25 -0.68 14.54
N PRO A 74 -3.40 -0.88 13.51
CA PRO A 74 -2.55 -2.06 13.43
C PRO A 74 -1.59 -2.10 14.63
N LEU A 75 -1.58 -3.23 15.33
CA LEU A 75 -0.62 -3.60 16.36
C LEU A 75 0.59 -4.34 15.76
N ASP A 76 0.37 -5.07 14.65
CA ASP A 76 1.40 -5.72 13.84
C ASP A 76 1.06 -5.56 12.33
N GLY A 77 2.06 -5.70 11.46
CA GLY A 77 1.93 -5.52 10.01
C GLY A 77 2.12 -4.08 9.52
N GLN A 78 2.46 -3.17 10.42
CA GLN A 78 2.65 -1.74 10.15
C GLN A 78 3.71 -1.50 9.06
N GLN A 79 4.86 -2.18 9.12
CA GLN A 79 5.93 -2.05 8.12
C GLN A 79 5.48 -2.48 6.71
N ARG A 80 4.61 -3.49 6.60
CA ARG A 80 4.05 -3.94 5.31
C ARG A 80 3.12 -2.88 4.73
N LEU A 81 2.22 -2.34 5.56
CA LEU A 81 1.33 -1.25 5.18
C LEU A 81 2.12 0.00 4.75
N THR A 82 3.14 0.39 5.52
CA THR A 82 4.02 1.51 5.17
C THR A 82 4.74 1.25 3.84
N THR A 83 5.19 0.04 3.57
CA THR A 83 5.85 -0.29 2.30
C THR A 83 4.90 -0.19 1.11
N LEU A 84 3.67 -0.69 1.23
CA LEU A 84 2.65 -0.53 0.19
C LEU A 84 2.32 0.94 -0.06
N TRP A 85 2.20 1.72 1.02
CA TRP A 85 1.96 3.15 0.94
C TRP A 85 3.08 3.87 0.17
N LEU A 86 4.34 3.62 0.55
CA LEU A 86 5.50 4.19 -0.16
C LEU A 86 5.58 3.72 -1.61
N LEU A 87 5.26 2.46 -1.89
CA LEU A 87 5.26 1.92 -3.25
C LEU A 87 4.18 2.60 -4.12
N HIS A 88 2.99 2.80 -3.57
CA HIS A 88 1.91 3.53 -4.26
C HIS A 88 2.39 4.93 -4.69
N TRP A 89 2.98 5.69 -3.76
CA TRP A 89 3.53 7.02 -4.04
C TRP A 89 4.70 7.01 -5.02
N TYR A 90 5.62 6.05 -4.86
CA TYR A 90 6.75 5.90 -5.77
C TYR A 90 6.30 5.64 -7.20
N LEU A 91 5.32 4.76 -7.39
CA LEU A 91 4.75 4.52 -8.71
C LEU A 91 4.06 5.80 -9.22
N ALA A 92 3.29 6.50 -8.38
CA ALA A 92 2.58 7.71 -8.80
C ALA A 92 3.55 8.78 -9.31
N TYR A 93 4.66 8.97 -8.58
CA TYR A 93 5.78 9.82 -9.00
C TYR A 93 6.35 9.37 -10.35
N LYS A 94 6.73 8.09 -10.48
CA LYS A 94 7.39 7.54 -11.68
C LYS A 94 6.51 7.49 -12.93
N THR A 95 5.20 7.44 -12.75
CA THR A 95 4.27 7.25 -13.87
C THR A 95 3.66 8.55 -14.37
N ARG A 96 3.59 9.58 -13.52
CA ARG A 96 2.98 10.87 -13.86
C ARG A 96 3.94 12.07 -13.87
N ASN A 97 5.25 11.88 -13.64
CA ASN A 97 6.17 13.00 -13.39
C ASN A 97 5.62 13.96 -12.30
N ILE A 98 4.86 13.44 -11.34
CA ILE A 98 4.35 14.24 -10.22
C ILE A 98 5.55 14.50 -9.33
N ASP A 99 5.98 15.75 -9.18
CA ASP A 99 6.97 16.10 -8.17
C ASP A 99 6.28 16.18 -6.80
N LEU A 100 6.57 15.19 -5.95
CA LEU A 100 5.98 15.07 -4.61
C LEU A 100 6.37 16.21 -3.69
N ASN A 101 7.44 16.95 -4.00
CA ASN A 101 7.90 18.07 -3.16
C ASN A 101 7.03 19.31 -3.33
N ILE A 102 6.20 19.37 -4.37
CA ILE A 102 5.37 20.54 -4.68
C ILE A 102 3.91 20.35 -4.23
N LEU A 103 3.51 19.12 -3.88
CA LEU A 103 2.14 18.83 -3.47
C LEU A 103 1.93 19.11 -1.98
N SER A 104 0.95 19.95 -1.66
CA SER A 104 0.42 20.11 -0.31
C SER A 104 -0.23 18.81 0.19
N GLU A 105 -0.37 18.65 1.51
CA GLU A 105 -1.02 17.45 2.10
C GLU A 105 -2.43 17.21 1.53
N ASN A 106 -3.20 18.27 1.29
CA ASN A 106 -4.53 18.18 0.70
C ASN A 106 -4.48 17.71 -0.76
N GLU A 107 -3.50 18.16 -1.54
CA GLU A 107 -3.32 17.69 -2.92
C GLU A 107 -2.82 16.26 -2.97
N ARG A 108 -2.00 15.84 -2.00
CA ARG A 108 -1.61 14.44 -1.84
C ARG A 108 -2.82 13.57 -1.52
N GLN A 109 -3.68 14.01 -0.60
CA GLN A 109 -4.93 13.32 -0.25
C GLN A 109 -5.90 13.27 -1.44
N GLN A 110 -6.02 14.35 -2.21
CA GLN A 110 -6.82 14.37 -3.44
C GLN A 110 -6.23 13.52 -4.56
N HIS A 111 -4.90 13.49 -4.72
CA HIS A 111 -4.23 12.62 -5.68
C HIS A 111 -4.37 11.14 -5.32
N PHE A 112 -4.38 10.84 -4.02
CA PHE A 112 -4.68 9.52 -3.49
C PHE A 112 -6.14 9.12 -3.77
N ASN A 113 -7.10 10.03 -3.53
CA ASN A 113 -8.53 9.77 -3.75
C ASN A 113 -8.95 9.82 -5.23
N ARG A 114 -8.20 10.52 -6.09
CA ARG A 114 -8.37 10.43 -7.53
C ARG A 114 -7.87 9.05 -7.93
N LYS A 115 -8.80 8.15 -8.26
CA LYS A 115 -8.53 7.00 -9.13
C LYS A 115 -7.59 7.51 -10.21
N LEU A 116 -6.33 7.04 -10.14
CA LEU A 116 -5.29 7.44 -11.06
C LEU A 116 -5.85 7.16 -12.45
N ASP A 117 -6.23 8.19 -13.21
CA ASP A 117 -6.64 8.01 -14.60
C ASP A 117 -5.57 7.20 -15.34
N LEU A 118 -5.90 5.92 -15.51
CA LEU A 118 -5.05 4.87 -16.07
C LEU A 118 -4.99 5.00 -17.60
N SER A 119 -5.86 5.81 -18.20
CA SER A 119 -5.91 5.97 -19.65
C SER A 119 -4.66 6.61 -20.24
N SER A 120 -3.94 7.40 -19.43
CA SER A 120 -2.71 8.08 -19.82
C SER A 120 -1.43 7.25 -19.58
N LEU A 121 -1.54 6.05 -19.02
CA LEU A 121 -0.41 5.17 -18.72
C LEU A 121 -0.23 4.14 -19.82
N ASN A 122 1.02 3.89 -20.20
CA ASN A 122 1.35 2.80 -21.12
C ASN A 122 0.96 1.45 -20.52
N ASP A 123 0.66 0.46 -21.37
CA ASP A 123 0.00 -0.80 -20.96
C ASP A 123 0.74 -1.55 -19.84
N GLU A 124 2.07 -1.43 -19.79
CA GLU A 124 2.92 -2.03 -18.76
C GLU A 124 2.75 -1.34 -17.39
N LYS A 125 2.73 0.01 -17.35
CA LYS A 125 2.41 0.77 -16.13
C LYS A 125 0.94 0.57 -15.74
N ARG A 126 0.04 0.50 -16.71
CA ARG A 126 -1.39 0.29 -16.50
C ARG A 126 -1.69 -1.05 -15.83
N LYS A 127 -1.04 -2.13 -16.27
CA LYS A 127 -1.10 -3.46 -15.63
C LYS A 127 -0.58 -3.44 -14.20
N LEU A 128 0.57 -2.80 -13.95
CA LEU A 128 1.12 -2.63 -12.59
C LEU A 128 0.14 -1.90 -11.64
N TYR A 129 -0.65 -0.97 -12.15
CA TYR A 129 -1.64 -0.25 -11.35
C TYR A 129 -2.98 -0.97 -11.21
N GLN A 130 -3.50 -1.57 -12.28
CA GLN A 130 -4.78 -2.26 -12.23
C GLN A 130 -4.77 -3.38 -11.18
N ILE A 131 -3.62 -4.04 -11.01
CA ILE A 131 -3.44 -5.13 -10.05
C ILE A 131 -3.12 -4.61 -8.64
N LEU A 132 -2.64 -3.36 -8.51
CA LEU A 132 -2.66 -2.71 -7.21
C LEU A 132 -4.11 -2.46 -6.81
N ILE A 133 -4.93 -1.93 -7.73
CA ILE A 133 -6.32 -1.44 -7.58
C ILE A 133 -7.35 -2.53 -7.30
N ASP A 134 -7.16 -3.74 -7.86
CA ASP A 134 -8.02 -4.90 -7.66
C ASP A 134 -7.64 -5.68 -6.37
#